data_AF-A0A5C9EWW4-F1
#
_entry.id   AF-A0A5C9EWW4-F1
#
_cell.length_a   1.000
_cell.length_b   1.000
_cell.length_c   1.000
_cell.angle_alpha   90.00
_cell.angle_beta   90.00
_cell.angle_gamma   90.00
#
_symmetry.space_group_name_H-M   'P 1'
#
loop_
_entity.id
_entity.type
_entity.pdbx_description
1 polymer ?
#
loop_
_entity_poly.entity_id
_entity_poly.type
_entity_poly.pdbx_seq_one_letter_code
_entity_poly.pdbx_strand_id
1 'polypeptide(L)'
;MSENEKAKTEHKENEKEEKKETTKKKKKFTFKCTRCDACCLERGPIPITLWDLEIWARNEVLANFLPYLEIYDRPGGNIDLIIKPISSNDQKTPDPQQDPTQAFQQTPIEELIDEKCPLYNKEQKSCLVYENRPLSCRTYPLEFDGKNFKIVDVECPGIGEEGMTKEELKEMRETAKRMNYELTRIRIALPVLSQIISRNVMMDLMRQNMEAMSQMSEDDRKKLDEIFKKAQNEHSA
;
A
#
# COMPACT_ATOMS: atom_id res chain seq x y z
N MET A 1 29.04 53.07 -40.48
CA MET A 1 28.07 52.84 -39.39
C MET A 1 26.78 52.35 -39.99
N SER A 2 26.30 51.12 -39.83
CA SER A 2 26.92 49.81 -39.68
C SER A 2 25.85 48.83 -40.17
N GLU A 3 26.26 47.77 -40.85
CA GLU A 3 25.44 46.73 -41.48
C GLU A 3 24.66 45.84 -40.47
N ASN A 4 24.23 46.42 -39.34
CA ASN A 4 23.82 45.69 -38.14
C ASN A 4 22.31 45.75 -37.83
N GLU A 5 21.50 46.35 -38.73
CA GLU A 5 20.04 46.44 -38.55
C GLU A 5 19.23 45.56 -39.52
N LYS A 6 19.81 45.09 -40.64
CA LYS A 6 19.10 44.16 -41.54
C LYS A 6 19.25 42.68 -41.14
N ALA A 7 20.34 42.30 -40.46
CA ALA A 7 20.55 40.91 -40.01
C ALA A 7 19.69 40.50 -38.79
N LYS A 8 19.05 41.47 -38.10
CA LYS A 8 18.19 41.19 -36.92
C LYS A 8 16.74 40.89 -37.27
N THR A 9 16.31 41.19 -38.50
CA THR A 9 14.92 41.03 -38.90
C THR A 9 14.68 39.66 -39.57
N GLU A 10 15.65 39.16 -40.33
CA GLU A 10 15.56 37.84 -40.99
C GLU A 10 15.79 36.67 -40.00
N HIS A 11 16.60 36.86 -38.95
CA HIS A 11 16.77 35.82 -37.91
C HIS A 11 15.54 35.66 -36.99
N LYS A 12 14.63 36.65 -36.95
CA LYS A 12 13.41 36.60 -36.12
C LYS A 12 12.21 35.99 -36.84
N GLU A 13 12.26 35.89 -38.17
CA GLU A 13 11.22 35.23 -38.96
C GLU A 13 11.55 33.74 -39.20
N ASN A 14 12.82 33.38 -39.40
CA ASN A 14 13.21 31.96 -39.53
C ASN A 14 13.17 31.15 -38.22
N GLU A 15 13.35 31.77 -37.03
CA GLU A 15 13.11 31.08 -35.74
C GLU A 15 11.62 30.89 -35.41
N LYS A 16 10.72 31.56 -36.14
CA LYS A 16 9.26 31.45 -35.95
C LYS A 16 8.62 30.38 -36.83
N GLU A 17 9.27 29.95 -37.91
CA GLU A 17 8.74 28.89 -38.78
C GLU A 17 9.27 27.48 -38.44
N GLU A 18 10.45 27.31 -37.85
CA GLU A 18 10.97 25.97 -37.47
C GLU A 18 10.51 25.43 -36.10
N LYS A 19 9.76 26.20 -35.31
CA LYS A 19 9.10 25.69 -34.08
C LYS A 19 7.63 25.32 -34.27
N LYS A 20 7.23 25.08 -35.52
CA LYS A 20 5.87 24.74 -35.91
C LYS A 20 5.68 23.26 -36.26
N GLU A 21 6.53 22.36 -35.80
CA GLU A 21 6.25 20.92 -35.86
C GLU A 21 6.68 20.23 -34.56
N THR A 22 5.77 19.39 -34.04
CA THR A 22 5.88 18.55 -32.83
C THR A 22 5.44 19.14 -31.48
N THR A 23 4.53 20.12 -31.45
CA THR A 23 3.59 20.15 -30.31
C THR A 23 2.49 19.13 -30.57
N LYS A 24 2.75 17.84 -30.25
CA LYS A 24 1.67 16.90 -29.95
C LYS A 24 0.84 17.57 -28.86
N LYS A 25 -0.30 18.17 -29.22
CA LYS A 25 -1.28 18.72 -28.28
C LYS A 25 -1.49 17.67 -27.20
N LYS A 26 -0.96 17.89 -25.99
CA LYS A 26 -1.18 17.00 -24.85
C LYS A 26 -2.69 16.91 -24.70
N LYS A 27 -3.28 15.78 -25.05
CA LYS A 27 -4.71 15.55 -24.90
C LYS A 27 -5.05 15.85 -23.43
N LYS A 28 -6.06 16.67 -23.21
CA LYS A 28 -6.52 17.03 -21.87
C LYS A 28 -6.95 15.73 -21.17
N PHE A 29 -6.38 15.45 -20.00
CA PHE A 29 -6.78 14.29 -19.21
C PHE A 29 -8.24 14.42 -18.79
N THR A 30 -9.02 13.39 -19.07
CA THR A 30 -10.40 13.18 -18.59
C THR A 30 -10.50 11.76 -18.07
N PHE A 31 -11.32 11.56 -17.03
CA PHE A 31 -11.53 10.25 -16.44
C PHE A 31 -12.94 10.11 -15.88
N LYS A 32 -13.56 8.97 -16.13
CA LYS A 32 -14.81 8.55 -15.48
C LYS A 32 -14.74 7.07 -15.18
N CYS A 33 -14.83 6.69 -13.91
CA CYS A 33 -14.80 5.28 -13.53
C CYS A 33 -16.01 4.55 -14.13
N THR A 34 -15.75 3.58 -15.02
CA THR A 34 -16.78 2.75 -15.69
C THR A 34 -17.17 1.52 -14.87
N ARG A 35 -16.61 1.34 -13.67
CA ARG A 35 -16.76 0.14 -12.83
C ARG A 35 -16.38 -1.15 -13.57
N CYS A 36 -15.34 -1.06 -14.40
CA CYS A 36 -14.84 -2.15 -15.23
C CYS A 36 -14.06 -3.25 -14.49
N ASP A 37 -14.06 -3.26 -13.16
CA ASP A 37 -13.34 -4.18 -12.24
C ASP A 37 -11.83 -4.44 -12.43
N ALA A 38 -11.20 -3.97 -13.52
CA ALA A 38 -9.78 -4.14 -13.81
C ALA A 38 -8.88 -3.74 -12.64
N CYS A 39 -9.11 -2.58 -12.02
CA CYS A 39 -8.30 -2.13 -10.89
C CYS A 39 -8.53 -2.93 -9.59
N CYS A 40 -9.62 -3.70 -9.49
CA CYS A 40 -9.86 -4.62 -8.37
C CYS A 40 -9.22 -5.99 -8.61
N LEU A 41 -9.09 -6.41 -9.87
CA LEU A 41 -8.54 -7.70 -10.27
C LEU A 41 -7.01 -7.65 -10.44
N GLU A 42 -6.48 -6.56 -10.97
CA GLU A 42 -5.09 -6.49 -11.45
C GLU A 42 -4.18 -5.69 -10.51
N ARG A 43 -4.74 -4.84 -9.65
CA ARG A 43 -3.97 -3.99 -8.73
C ARG A 43 -3.80 -4.65 -7.36
N GLY A 44 -2.57 -4.68 -6.87
CA GLY A 44 -2.24 -5.10 -5.51
C GLY A 44 -0.72 -5.09 -5.29
N PRO A 45 -0.25 -4.94 -4.05
CA PRO A 45 -1.01 -4.66 -2.81
C PRO A 45 -1.57 -3.23 -2.76
N ILE A 46 -2.68 -3.03 -2.05
CA ILE A 46 -3.34 -1.72 -1.94
C ILE A 46 -2.80 -1.00 -0.70
N PRO A 47 -2.09 0.13 -0.83
CA PRO A 47 -1.56 0.82 0.33
C PRO A 47 -2.67 1.59 1.05
N ILE A 48 -2.58 1.56 2.38
CA ILE A 48 -3.48 2.17 3.35
C ILE A 48 -2.75 3.28 4.09
N THR A 49 -3.49 4.33 4.40
CA THR A 49 -3.01 5.52 5.09
C THR A 49 -3.76 5.76 6.40
N LEU A 50 -3.26 6.68 7.22
CA LEU A 50 -3.95 7.08 8.45
C LEU A 50 -5.32 7.69 8.16
N TRP A 51 -5.48 8.39 7.03
CA TRP A 51 -6.78 8.92 6.61
C TRP A 51 -7.81 7.81 6.35
N ASP A 52 -7.37 6.69 5.77
CA ASP A 52 -8.26 5.54 5.51
C ASP A 52 -8.76 4.95 6.83
N LEU A 53 -7.84 4.73 7.78
CA LEU A 53 -8.20 4.25 9.13
C LEU A 53 -9.16 5.21 9.84
N GLU A 54 -8.91 6.52 9.72
CA GLU A 54 -9.76 7.55 10.33
C GLU A 54 -11.18 7.53 9.75
N ILE A 55 -11.32 7.49 8.42
CA ILE A 55 -12.63 7.45 7.77
C ILE A 55 -13.36 6.14 8.08
N TRP A 56 -12.66 5.00 8.10
CA TRP A 56 -13.28 3.74 8.46
C TRP A 56 -13.73 3.69 9.92
N ALA A 57 -12.98 4.30 10.83
CA ALA A 57 -13.38 4.44 12.22
C ALA A 57 -14.61 5.35 12.36
N ARG A 58 -14.61 6.52 11.70
CA ARG A 58 -15.75 7.45 11.68
C ARG A 58 -17.02 6.84 11.09
N ASN A 59 -16.86 5.94 10.13
CA ASN A 59 -17.97 5.24 9.48
C ASN A 59 -18.31 3.90 10.16
N GLU A 60 -17.68 3.58 11.30
CA GLU A 60 -17.92 2.36 12.08
C GLU A 60 -17.71 1.05 11.31
N VAL A 61 -16.87 1.08 10.27
CA VAL A 61 -16.58 -0.07 9.40
C VAL A 61 -15.17 -0.64 9.59
N LEU A 62 -14.33 -0.03 10.45
CA LEU A 62 -12.93 -0.43 10.65
C LEU A 62 -12.77 -1.94 10.93
N ALA A 63 -13.64 -2.52 11.75
CA ALA A 63 -13.62 -3.94 12.09
C ALA A 63 -13.68 -4.86 10.86
N ASN A 64 -14.36 -4.44 9.79
CA ASN A 64 -14.48 -5.20 8.54
C ASN A 64 -13.16 -5.24 7.74
N PHE A 65 -12.25 -4.29 7.99
CA PHE A 65 -10.96 -4.21 7.29
C PHE A 65 -9.82 -4.87 8.07
N LEU A 66 -9.90 -4.92 9.40
CA LEU A 66 -8.82 -5.41 10.27
C LEU A 66 -8.21 -6.76 9.84
N PRO A 67 -9.00 -7.80 9.44
CA PRO A 67 -8.43 -9.09 9.05
C PRO A 67 -7.54 -9.04 7.81
N TYR A 68 -7.66 -7.98 7.01
CA TYR A 68 -6.94 -7.79 5.76
C TYR A 68 -5.81 -6.78 5.89
N LEU A 69 -5.60 -6.17 7.06
CA LEU A 69 -4.54 -5.18 7.24
C LEU A 69 -3.23 -5.85 7.62
N GLU A 70 -2.16 -5.48 6.93
CA GLU A 70 -0.82 -6.02 7.16
C GLU A 70 0.24 -4.94 7.02
N ILE A 71 1.29 -5.05 7.84
CA ILE A 71 2.49 -4.23 7.71
C ILE A 71 3.41 -4.93 6.72
N TYR A 72 3.74 -4.25 5.62
CA TYR A 72 4.58 -4.77 4.55
C TYR A 72 5.91 -4.02 4.47
N ASP A 73 7.00 -4.78 4.58
CA ASP A 73 8.36 -4.27 4.40
C ASP A 73 8.73 -4.29 2.92
N ARG A 74 8.89 -3.10 2.34
CA ARG A 74 9.37 -2.99 0.96
C ARG A 74 10.85 -3.34 0.87
N PRO A 75 11.32 -3.91 -0.25
CA PRO A 75 12.75 -4.15 -0.52
C PRO A 75 13.66 -2.91 -0.42
N GLY A 76 13.09 -1.70 -0.41
CA GLY A 76 13.81 -0.43 -0.21
C GLY A 76 13.83 0.09 1.23
N GLY A 77 13.49 -0.73 2.24
CA GLY A 77 13.52 -0.36 3.66
C GLY A 77 12.37 0.52 4.14
N ASN A 78 11.39 0.81 3.27
CA ASN A 78 10.17 1.52 3.67
C ASN A 78 9.11 0.52 4.11
N ILE A 79 8.38 0.87 5.16
CA ILE A 79 7.28 0.07 5.69
C ILE A 79 5.95 0.72 5.27
N ASP A 80 5.04 -0.07 4.73
CA ASP A 80 3.67 0.35 4.42
C ASP A 80 2.65 -0.43 5.23
N LEU A 81 1.51 0.21 5.51
CA LEU A 81 0.29 -0.51 5.86
C LEU A 81 -0.44 -0.83 4.56
N ILE A 82 -0.80 -2.09 4.34
CA ILE A 82 -1.47 -2.54 3.12
C ILE A 82 -2.74 -3.33 3.44
N ILE A 83 -3.61 -3.45 2.45
CA ILE A 83 -4.57 -4.54 2.39
C ILE A 83 -3.84 -5.73 1.75
N LYS A 84 -3.73 -6.84 2.49
CA LYS A 84 -3.13 -8.07 1.99
C LYS A 84 -4.05 -8.76 0.97
N PRO A 85 -3.53 -9.24 -0.16
CA PRO A 85 -4.23 -10.17 -1.04
C PRO A 85 -4.65 -11.45 -0.28
N ILE A 86 -5.74 -12.09 -0.70
CA ILE A 86 -6.12 -13.39 -0.12
C ILE A 86 -5.25 -14.45 -0.79
N SER A 87 -4.37 -15.09 -0.01
CA SER A 87 -3.75 -16.35 -0.43
C SER A 87 -4.72 -17.49 -0.17
N SER A 88 -4.83 -18.43 -1.11
CA SER A 88 -5.62 -19.66 -0.95
C SER A 88 -5.16 -20.53 0.23
N ASN A 89 -3.99 -20.26 0.81
CA ASN A 89 -3.48 -20.94 2.01
C ASN A 89 -3.94 -20.34 3.35
N ASP A 90 -4.53 -19.12 3.38
CA ASP A 90 -4.95 -18.45 4.63
C ASP A 90 -6.23 -19.07 5.26
N GLN A 91 -6.84 -20.06 4.60
CA GLN A 91 -8.00 -20.80 5.13
C GLN A 91 -7.61 -21.98 6.04
N LYS A 92 -6.32 -22.25 6.25
CA LYS A 92 -5.88 -23.27 7.20
C LYS A 92 -5.92 -22.70 8.61
N THR A 93 -6.77 -23.27 9.46
CA THR A 93 -6.67 -23.17 10.92
C THR A 93 -5.19 -23.28 11.33
N PRO A 94 -4.69 -22.47 12.28
CA PRO A 94 -3.31 -22.56 12.73
C PRO A 94 -3.03 -24.00 13.14
N ASP A 95 -2.11 -24.66 12.45
CA ASP A 95 -1.69 -26.01 12.80
C ASP A 95 -0.88 -25.89 14.10
N PRO A 96 -1.27 -26.54 15.22
CA PRO A 96 -0.57 -26.46 16.49
C PRO A 96 0.90 -26.91 16.41
N GLN A 97 1.29 -27.56 15.31
CA GLN A 97 2.65 -28.01 15.02
C GLN A 97 3.49 -27.02 14.17
N GLN A 98 2.97 -25.85 13.78
CA GLN A 98 3.76 -24.86 13.04
C GLN A 98 4.87 -24.27 13.92
N ASP A 99 6.09 -24.29 13.38
CA ASP A 99 7.28 -23.68 13.98
C ASP A 99 7.00 -22.19 14.29
N PRO A 100 7.18 -21.71 15.54
CA PRO A 100 6.94 -20.32 15.93
C PRO A 100 7.68 -19.29 15.08
N THR A 101 8.76 -19.69 14.40
CA THR A 101 9.53 -18.82 13.50
C THR A 101 8.86 -18.58 12.14
N GLN A 102 7.90 -19.42 11.73
CA GLN A 102 7.14 -19.24 10.48
C GLN A 102 6.14 -18.10 10.56
N ALA A 103 5.66 -17.73 11.76
CA ALA A 103 4.80 -16.56 11.97
C ALA A 103 5.48 -15.22 11.62
N PHE A 104 6.80 -15.22 11.42
CA PHE A 104 7.61 -14.06 11.04
C PHE A 104 8.15 -14.15 9.60
N GLN A 105 7.81 -15.20 8.85
CA GLN A 105 8.24 -15.33 7.46
C GLN A 105 7.36 -14.44 6.58
N GLN A 106 7.97 -13.45 5.95
CA GLN A 106 7.32 -12.61 4.95
C GLN A 106 6.97 -13.46 3.74
N THR A 107 5.70 -13.54 3.39
CA THR A 107 5.27 -14.17 2.13
C THR A 107 5.79 -13.32 0.96
N PRO A 108 6.57 -13.88 0.02
CA PRO A 108 6.96 -13.18 -1.19
C PRO A 108 5.72 -12.72 -1.96
N ILE A 109 5.70 -11.48 -2.46
CA ILE A 109 4.55 -10.93 -3.21
C ILE A 109 4.21 -11.80 -4.42
N GLU A 110 5.23 -12.45 -4.99
CA GLU A 110 5.16 -13.35 -6.13
C GLU A 110 4.35 -14.63 -5.84
N GLU A 111 4.02 -14.95 -4.59
CA GLU A 111 3.21 -16.12 -4.21
C GLU A 111 1.71 -15.78 -3.98
N LEU A 112 1.29 -14.52 -4.14
CA LEU A 112 -0.07 -14.01 -3.86
C LEU A 112 -1.01 -13.98 -5.09
N ILE A 113 -0.88 -14.93 -6.03
CA ILE A 113 -1.24 -14.68 -7.43
C ILE A 113 -2.73 -14.80 -7.85
N ASP A 114 -3.67 -15.33 -7.06
CA ASP A 114 -5.04 -15.54 -7.59
C ASP A 114 -6.09 -14.46 -7.21
N GLU A 115 -5.95 -13.77 -6.07
CA GLU A 115 -6.91 -12.74 -5.62
C GLU A 115 -6.23 -11.49 -5.05
N LYS A 116 -6.10 -10.44 -5.87
CA LYS A 116 -5.35 -9.23 -5.46
C LYS A 116 -6.09 -8.34 -4.45
N CYS A 117 -7.40 -8.20 -4.56
CA CYS A 117 -8.21 -7.37 -3.68
C CYS A 117 -9.20 -8.21 -2.87
N PRO A 118 -9.03 -8.37 -1.54
CA PRO A 118 -9.96 -9.12 -0.69
C PRO A 118 -11.36 -8.48 -0.60
N LEU A 119 -11.52 -7.23 -1.03
CA LEU A 119 -12.75 -6.46 -0.89
C LEU A 119 -13.58 -6.42 -2.19
N TYR A 120 -13.22 -7.22 -3.18
CA TYR A 120 -13.93 -7.33 -4.44
C TYR A 120 -14.73 -8.63 -4.51
N ASN A 121 -16.03 -8.52 -4.76
CA ASN A 121 -16.90 -9.67 -4.98
C ASN A 121 -16.92 -10.03 -6.48
N LYS A 122 -16.31 -11.16 -6.84
CA LYS A 122 -16.22 -11.65 -8.23
C LYS A 122 -17.58 -12.06 -8.80
N GLU A 123 -18.48 -12.61 -7.98
CA GLU A 123 -19.81 -13.05 -8.43
C GLU A 123 -20.70 -11.85 -8.79
N GLN A 124 -20.72 -10.85 -7.92
CA GLN A 124 -21.50 -9.62 -8.09
C GLN A 124 -20.79 -8.57 -8.94
N LYS A 125 -19.53 -8.81 -9.30
CA LYS A 125 -18.63 -7.88 -9.99
C LYS A 125 -18.61 -6.49 -9.36
N SER A 126 -18.51 -6.44 -8.04
CA SER A 126 -18.68 -5.20 -7.27
C SER A 126 -17.67 -5.07 -6.14
N CYS A 127 -17.29 -3.83 -5.83
CA CYS A 127 -16.47 -3.52 -4.67
C CYS A 127 -17.37 -3.45 -3.43
N LEU A 128 -17.11 -4.32 -2.44
CA LEU A 128 -17.89 -4.40 -1.20
C LEU A 128 -17.80 -3.11 -0.36
N VAL A 129 -16.77 -2.31 -0.61
CA VAL A 129 -16.47 -1.09 0.14
C VAL A 129 -16.49 0.16 -0.74
N TYR A 130 -17.25 0.19 -1.85
CA TYR A 130 -17.18 1.26 -2.85
C TYR A 130 -17.25 2.68 -2.23
N GLU A 131 -18.15 2.91 -1.26
CA GLU A 131 -18.27 4.21 -0.56
C GLU A 131 -17.14 4.48 0.45
N ASN A 132 -16.54 3.39 0.98
CA ASN A 132 -15.47 3.39 1.97
C ASN A 132 -14.10 3.05 1.36
N ARG A 133 -13.93 3.22 0.04
CA ARG A 133 -12.67 2.88 -0.64
C ARG A 133 -11.48 3.66 -0.06
N PRO A 134 -10.29 3.04 0.03
CA PRO A 134 -9.07 3.75 0.38
C PRO A 134 -8.76 4.91 -0.57
N LEU A 135 -7.97 5.89 -0.14
CA LEU A 135 -7.49 6.98 -0.97
C LEU A 135 -6.81 6.48 -2.25
N SER A 136 -5.96 5.45 -2.15
CA SER A 136 -5.30 4.83 -3.31
C SER A 136 -6.30 4.40 -4.39
N CYS A 137 -7.46 3.86 -3.98
CA CYS A 137 -8.53 3.44 -4.87
C CYS A 137 -9.36 4.62 -5.40
N ARG A 138 -9.56 5.68 -4.60
CA ARG A 138 -10.28 6.91 -5.00
C ARG A 138 -9.52 7.73 -6.04
N THR A 139 -8.20 7.72 -5.98
CA THR A 139 -7.36 8.53 -6.89
C THR A 139 -7.07 7.83 -8.20
N TYR A 140 -7.31 6.52 -8.32
CA TYR A 140 -7.03 5.76 -9.52
C TYR A 140 -7.75 6.32 -10.76
N PRO A 141 -7.10 6.40 -11.94
CA PRO A 141 -5.71 6.00 -12.26
C PRO A 141 -4.67 7.13 -12.09
N LEU A 142 -5.02 8.23 -11.43
CA LEU A 142 -4.15 9.39 -11.24
C LEU A 142 -3.35 9.29 -9.93
N GLU A 143 -2.04 9.41 -10.04
CA GLU A 143 -1.13 9.51 -8.89
C GLU A 143 -0.37 10.83 -8.89
N PHE A 144 0.09 11.23 -7.71
CA PHE A 144 0.97 12.37 -7.51
C PHE A 144 2.24 11.92 -6.81
N ASP A 145 3.39 12.18 -7.43
CA ASP A 145 4.71 11.75 -6.91
C ASP A 145 5.38 12.78 -6.00
N GLY A 146 4.65 13.82 -5.59
CA GLY A 146 5.19 14.97 -4.85
C GLY A 146 5.55 16.15 -5.74
N LYS A 147 5.71 15.94 -7.06
CA LYS A 147 6.04 17.00 -8.03
C LYS A 147 5.11 17.02 -9.22
N ASN A 148 4.83 15.85 -9.79
CA ASN A 148 4.08 15.67 -11.03
C ASN A 148 2.91 14.71 -10.84
N PHE A 149 1.88 14.92 -11.65
CA PHE A 149 0.82 13.94 -11.82
C PHE A 149 1.21 12.89 -12.85
N LYS A 150 0.90 11.63 -12.56
CA LYS A 150 1.17 10.47 -13.42
C LYS A 150 -0.09 9.62 -13.54
N ILE A 151 -0.27 9.00 -14.70
CA ILE A 151 -1.31 8.00 -14.92
C ILE A 151 -0.63 6.64 -14.75
N VAL A 152 -1.07 5.85 -13.78
CA VAL A 152 -0.46 4.55 -13.49
C VAL A 152 -0.99 3.42 -14.34
N ASP A 153 -2.19 3.58 -14.88
CA ASP A 153 -2.79 2.66 -15.83
C ASP A 153 -3.34 3.47 -17.00
N VAL A 154 -2.61 3.45 -18.11
CA VAL A 154 -2.97 4.16 -19.33
C VAL A 154 -4.06 3.44 -20.14
N GLU A 155 -4.24 2.15 -19.89
CA GLU A 155 -5.22 1.29 -20.57
C GLU A 155 -6.56 1.25 -19.81
N CYS A 156 -6.66 1.96 -18.69
CA CYS A 156 -7.89 2.06 -17.91
C CYS A 156 -9.05 2.51 -18.82
N PRO A 157 -10.15 1.73 -18.95
CA PRO A 157 -11.27 2.06 -19.81
C PRO A 157 -11.96 3.39 -19.47
N GLY A 158 -11.76 3.90 -18.24
CA GLY A 158 -12.30 5.19 -17.84
C GLY A 158 -11.53 6.40 -18.35
N ILE A 159 -10.33 6.22 -18.92
CA ILE A 159 -9.51 7.33 -19.43
C ILE A 159 -10.05 7.79 -20.78
N GLY A 160 -10.17 9.10 -20.95
CA GLY A 160 -10.67 9.68 -22.19
C GLY A 160 -12.19 9.69 -22.29
N GLU A 161 -12.89 9.04 -21.37
CA GLU A 161 -14.34 9.12 -21.24
C GLU A 161 -14.81 10.56 -21.05
N GLU A 162 -15.94 10.88 -21.66
CA GLU A 162 -16.56 12.19 -21.57
C GLU A 162 -17.31 12.38 -20.24
N GLY A 163 -17.47 13.65 -19.85
CA GLY A 163 -18.27 14.01 -18.67
C GLY A 163 -17.49 14.47 -17.44
N MET A 164 -16.15 14.42 -17.46
CA MET A 164 -15.34 15.00 -16.38
C MET A 164 -15.33 16.54 -16.44
N THR A 165 -15.87 17.17 -15.41
CA THR A 165 -15.86 18.62 -15.16
C THR A 165 -14.48 19.12 -14.70
N LYS A 166 -14.29 20.44 -14.67
CA LYS A 166 -13.03 21.03 -14.15
C LYS A 166 -12.93 20.83 -12.63
N GLU A 167 -14.07 20.84 -11.97
CA GLU A 167 -14.24 20.69 -10.53
C GLU A 167 -13.88 19.26 -10.10
N GLU A 168 -14.40 18.24 -10.79
CA GLU A 168 -14.03 16.83 -10.56
C GLU A 168 -12.54 16.58 -10.81
N LEU A 169 -11.98 17.17 -11.88
CA LEU A 169 -10.54 17.08 -12.14
C LEU A 169 -9.72 17.73 -11.02
N LYS A 170 -10.20 18.85 -10.46
CA LYS A 170 -9.55 19.50 -9.32
C LYS A 170 -9.63 18.63 -8.08
N GLU A 171 -10.80 18.07 -7.77
CA GLU A 171 -11.00 17.16 -6.63
C GLU A 171 -10.10 15.92 -6.74
N MET A 172 -10.04 15.28 -7.91
CA MET A 172 -9.17 14.13 -8.15
C MET A 172 -7.69 14.47 -7.90
N ARG A 173 -7.23 15.64 -8.34
CA ARG A 173 -5.86 16.13 -8.09
C ARG A 173 -5.59 16.39 -6.61
N GLU A 174 -6.52 17.01 -5.91
CA GLU A 174 -6.38 17.25 -4.47
C GLU A 174 -6.39 15.94 -3.68
N THR A 175 -7.17 14.96 -4.12
CA THR A 175 -7.19 13.62 -3.53
C THR A 175 -5.85 12.91 -3.77
N ALA A 176 -5.29 13.00 -4.98
CA ALA A 176 -3.97 12.44 -5.30
C ALA A 176 -2.83 13.08 -4.49
N LYS A 177 -2.87 14.40 -4.29
CA LYS A 177 -1.95 15.10 -3.39
C LYS A 177 -2.10 14.63 -1.94
N ARG A 178 -3.34 14.50 -1.46
CA ARG A 178 -3.63 14.00 -0.12
C ARG A 178 -3.08 12.58 0.05
N MET A 179 -3.28 11.69 -0.92
CA MET A 179 -2.73 10.35 -0.90
C MET A 179 -1.20 10.36 -0.74
N ASN A 180 -0.50 11.17 -1.53
CA ASN A 180 0.96 11.30 -1.43
C ASN A 180 1.41 11.81 -0.04
N TYR A 181 0.72 12.82 0.49
CA TYR A 181 0.98 13.37 1.81
C TYR A 181 0.75 12.33 2.92
N GLU A 182 -0.39 11.64 2.91
CA GLU A 182 -0.76 10.66 3.92
C GLU A 182 0.12 9.40 3.86
N LEU A 183 0.53 8.97 2.66
CA LEU A 183 1.54 7.93 2.49
C LEU A 183 2.89 8.32 3.10
N THR A 184 3.31 9.56 2.88
CA THR A 184 4.56 10.07 3.46
C THR A 184 4.48 10.07 4.98
N ARG A 185 3.35 10.53 5.53
CA ARG A 185 3.11 10.53 6.99
C ARG A 185 3.16 9.14 7.59
N ILE A 186 2.43 8.19 7.02
CA ILE A 186 2.38 6.83 7.58
C ILE A 186 3.73 6.13 7.48
N ARG A 187 4.48 6.30 6.39
CA ARG A 187 5.83 5.72 6.24
C ARG A 187 6.83 6.25 7.25
N ILE A 188 6.68 7.49 7.70
CA ILE A 188 7.51 8.08 8.76
C ILE A 188 7.08 7.56 10.13
N ALA A 189 5.76 7.50 10.39
CA ALA A 189 5.23 7.16 11.69
C ALA A 189 5.26 5.65 11.99
N LEU A 190 4.96 4.81 11.00
CA LEU A 190 4.74 3.38 11.16
C LEU A 190 5.96 2.62 11.71
N PRO A 191 7.21 2.89 11.27
CA PRO A 191 8.38 2.24 11.87
C PRO A 191 8.54 2.54 13.37
N VAL A 192 8.29 3.79 13.76
CA VAL A 192 8.37 4.21 15.17
C VAL A 192 7.27 3.55 16.00
N LEU A 193 6.04 3.54 15.48
CA LEU A 193 4.90 2.89 16.14
C LEU A 193 5.12 1.38 16.26
N SER A 194 5.58 0.73 15.19
CA SER A 194 5.89 -0.70 15.18
C SER A 194 6.96 -1.05 16.23
N GLN A 195 8.00 -0.24 16.36
CA GLN A 195 9.05 -0.43 17.37
C GLN A 195 8.51 -0.29 18.80
N ILE A 196 7.67 0.71 19.07
CA ILE A 196 7.05 0.91 20.39
C ILE A 196 6.12 -0.25 20.74
N ILE A 197 5.26 -0.67 19.80
CA ILE A 197 4.32 -1.78 19.99
C ILE A 197 5.10 -3.07 20.25
N SER A 198 6.08 -3.39 19.39
CA SER A 198 6.89 -4.60 19.52
C SER A 198 7.64 -4.65 20.86
N ARG A 199 8.19 -3.51 21.31
CA ARG A 199 8.83 -3.40 22.63
C ARG A 199 7.84 -3.70 23.75
N ASN A 200 6.64 -3.12 23.72
CA ASN A 200 5.65 -3.33 24.76
C ASN A 200 5.18 -4.79 24.80
N VAL A 201 4.90 -5.39 23.64
CA VAL A 201 4.54 -6.81 23.52
C VAL A 201 5.64 -7.72 24.06
N MET A 202 6.91 -7.44 23.72
CA MET A 202 8.04 -8.21 24.24
C MET A 202 8.15 -8.09 25.77
N MET A 203 7.97 -6.89 26.33
CA MET A 203 7.99 -6.68 27.79
C MET A 203 6.83 -7.41 28.49
N ASP A 204 5.64 -7.38 27.92
CA ASP A 204 4.49 -8.12 28.46
C ASP A 204 4.72 -9.62 28.39
N LEU A 205 5.27 -10.14 27.30
CA LEU A 205 5.65 -11.55 27.16
C LEU A 205 6.72 -11.95 28.19
N MET A 206 7.75 -11.11 28.39
CA MET A 206 8.77 -11.33 29.42
C MET A 206 8.17 -11.37 30.83
N ARG A 207 7.21 -10.48 31.12
CA ARG A 207 6.52 -10.46 32.41
C ARG A 207 5.69 -11.73 32.60
N GLN A 208 4.90 -12.13 31.61
CA GLN A 208 4.11 -13.37 31.66
C GLN A 208 5.00 -14.61 31.84
N ASN A 209 6.14 -14.67 31.16
CA ASN A 209 7.10 -15.76 31.32
C ASN A 209 7.74 -15.78 32.72
N MET A 210 8.14 -14.62 33.25
CA MET A 210 8.64 -14.52 34.64
C MET A 210 7.58 -14.95 35.67
N GLU A 211 6.33 -14.52 35.50
CA GLU A 211 5.22 -14.93 36.38
C GLU A 211 4.99 -16.44 36.31
N ALA A 212 4.93 -17.03 35.12
CA ALA A 212 4.80 -18.47 34.92
C ALA A 212 5.96 -19.26 35.56
N MET A 213 7.20 -18.79 35.42
CA MET A 213 8.37 -19.38 36.06
C MET A 213 8.35 -19.26 37.59
N SER A 214 7.79 -18.17 38.13
CA SER A 214 7.68 -17.96 39.57
C SER A 214 6.61 -18.82 40.25
N GLN A 215 5.57 -19.22 39.49
CA GLN A 215 4.48 -20.07 39.95
C GLN A 215 4.75 -21.56 39.75
N MET A 216 5.89 -21.89 39.12
CA MET A 216 6.26 -23.26 38.81
C MET A 216 6.85 -23.98 40.02
N SER A 217 6.47 -25.25 40.22
CA SER A 217 7.05 -26.09 41.27
C SER A 217 8.54 -26.35 40.99
N GLU A 218 9.33 -26.60 42.04
CA GLU A 218 10.77 -26.91 41.85
C GLU A 218 11.00 -28.15 40.98
N ASP A 219 10.07 -29.10 40.98
CA ASP A 219 10.15 -30.32 40.18
C ASP A 219 9.88 -30.05 38.70
N ASP A 220 8.94 -29.17 38.38
CA ASP A 220 8.63 -28.78 37.00
C ASP A 220 9.74 -27.88 36.43
N ARG A 221 10.36 -27.04 37.26
CA ARG A 221 11.53 -26.23 36.87
C ARG A 221 12.73 -27.11 36.51
N LYS A 222 13.00 -28.16 37.29
CA LYS A 222 14.07 -29.14 37.01
C LYS A 222 13.82 -29.92 35.71
N LYS A 223 12.59 -30.32 35.44
CA LYS A 223 12.23 -31.00 34.18
C LYS A 223 12.46 -30.10 32.97
N LEU A 224 12.12 -28.80 33.06
CA LEU A 224 12.42 -27.84 31.99
C LEU A 224 13.92 -27.66 31.79
N ASP A 225 14.70 -27.52 32.85
CA ASP A 225 16.17 -27.41 32.76
C ASP A 225 16.81 -28.65 32.11
N GLU A 226 16.28 -29.84 32.37
CA GLU A 226 16.71 -31.08 31.71
C GLU A 226 16.34 -31.11 30.22
N ILE A 227 15.15 -30.62 29.85
CA ILE A 227 14.71 -30.51 28.46
C ILE A 227 15.59 -29.51 27.69
N PHE A 228 15.88 -28.33 28.25
CA PHE A 228 16.75 -27.32 27.63
C PHE A 228 18.18 -27.83 27.42
N LYS A 229 18.74 -28.56 28.41
CA LYS A 229 20.08 -29.18 28.28
C LYS A 229 20.12 -30.26 27.21
N LYS A 230 19.05 -31.06 27.05
CA LYS A 230 18.96 -32.06 25.97
C LYS A 230 18.89 -31.40 24.60
N ALA A 231 18.07 -30.37 24.43
CA ALA A 231 17.92 -29.66 23.16
C ALA A 231 19.22 -28.95 22.70
N GLN A 232 20.00 -28.37 23.62
CA GLN A 232 21.31 -27.78 23.28
C GLN A 232 22.36 -28.82 22.84
N ASN A 233 22.28 -30.04 23.37
CA ASN A 233 23.21 -31.11 23.03
C ASN A 233 22.87 -31.77 21.68
N GLU A 234 21.61 -31.79 21.27
CA GLU A 234 21.17 -32.34 19.97
C GLU A 234 21.44 -31.39 18.79
N HIS A 235 21.55 -30.08 19.03
CA HIS A 235 21.95 -29.10 17.99
C HIS A 235 23.47 -28.87 17.89
N SER A 236 24.27 -29.49 18.75
CA SER A 236 25.74 -29.39 18.75
C SER A 236 26.43 -30.64 18.20
N ALA A 237 25.68 -31.56 17.57
CA ALA A 237 26.15 -32.82 16.99
C ALA A 237 25.98 -32.85 15.47
#